data_AF-A0A0U2RJN6-F1
#
_entry.id   AF-A0A0U2RJN6-F1
#
_cell.length_a   1.000
_cell.length_b   1.000
_cell.length_c   1.000
_cell.angle_alpha   90.00
_cell.angle_beta   90.00
_cell.angle_gamma   90.00
#
_symmetry.space_group_name_H-M   'P 1'
#
loop_
_entity.id
_entity.type
_entity.pdbx_description
1 polymer ?
#
loop_
_entity_poly.entity_id
_entity_poly.type
_entity_poly.pdbx_seq_one_letter_code
_entity_poly.pdbx_strand_id
1 'polypeptide(L)'
;MRNQIMILFALITTGVQAMEIRVATFNVSMEAENYVPRGTQVSGEEMFAHLASGEHPQIRNTAEIIQRVRPDILLLNEFDYHPDHQKGIQAFVRNYLNQSQSGAEPIDYPYFYIAPVNTGVDSGHDLDNDGVASGSGADAFGFGLYPGQYGMAVLSRFPIHKDKVRTFQRFLWKDMPDNLMSAVVDEQGKPWFSPAAQQVLRLSSKSHWDIPVDINGKTVHVLASHPTPPVFDGPEDRNGKRNHDEVRFWVDYLSGDKQAAYIYDDQGTRGGFKGKRFVLVGDLNASQTEGDAYKEPIVNLLTHPKVNGGFVPKSEGGVQHSPDNPLGAIHTAAWRMRPDYVLPSEAGWKVVDGGVFWPTPDEPLFRLVKDRNASSDHRLVWLDLAVK
;
A
#
# COMPACT_ATOMS: atom_id res chain seq x y z
N MET A 1 71.95 -4.88 26.60
CA MET A 1 70.51 -5.02 26.88
C MET A 1 69.82 -3.72 26.54
N ARG A 2 69.23 -3.59 25.34
CA ARG A 2 68.42 -2.45 24.93
C ARG A 2 67.01 -2.98 24.66
N ASN A 3 66.07 -2.67 25.55
CA ASN A 3 64.66 -3.00 25.37
C ASN A 3 64.05 -2.03 24.36
N GLN A 4 63.62 -2.53 23.20
CA GLN A 4 62.71 -1.83 22.31
C GLN A 4 61.28 -2.17 22.72
N ILE A 5 60.53 -1.15 23.15
CA ILE A 5 59.09 -1.23 23.37
C ILE A 5 58.43 -1.01 22.02
N MET A 6 57.79 -2.05 21.51
CA MET A 6 56.99 -2.01 20.28
C MET A 6 55.56 -1.59 20.67
N ILE A 7 55.19 -0.35 20.36
CA ILE A 7 53.82 0.14 20.57
C ILE A 7 52.99 -0.28 19.36
N LEU A 8 52.06 -1.21 19.60
CA LEU A 8 51.09 -1.67 18.62
C LEU A 8 49.92 -0.66 18.58
N PHE A 9 49.85 0.15 17.52
CA PHE A 9 48.67 0.97 17.23
C PHE A 9 47.58 0.07 16.65
N ALA A 10 46.57 -0.27 17.45
CA ALA A 10 45.33 -0.84 16.95
C ALA A 10 44.52 0.29 16.28
N LEU A 11 44.49 0.31 14.94
CA LEU A 11 43.47 1.07 14.22
C LEU A 11 42.12 0.40 14.46
N ILE A 12 41.30 0.98 15.33
CA ILE A 12 39.87 0.68 15.38
C ILE A 12 39.24 1.43 14.21
N THR A 13 39.10 0.75 13.07
CA THR A 13 38.22 1.22 12.00
C THR A 13 36.79 1.07 12.48
N THR A 14 36.18 2.14 12.99
CA THR A 14 34.72 2.22 13.14
C THR A 14 34.12 2.31 11.74
N GLY A 15 33.98 1.16 11.08
CA GLY A 15 33.18 1.04 9.88
C GLY A 15 31.75 1.41 10.22
N VAL A 16 31.32 2.60 9.82
CA VAL A 16 29.89 2.92 9.74
C VAL A 16 29.34 1.98 8.69
N GLN A 17 28.78 0.85 9.11
CA GLN A 17 28.06 -0.04 8.22
C GLN A 17 26.91 0.79 7.64
N ALA A 18 26.85 0.90 6.31
CA ALA A 18 25.78 1.62 5.65
C ALA A 18 24.45 1.02 6.12
N MET A 19 23.53 1.88 6.56
CA MET A 19 22.20 1.43 6.96
C MET A 19 21.46 1.01 5.69
N GLU A 20 21.34 -0.29 5.50
CA GLU A 20 20.53 -0.92 4.46
C GLU A 20 19.23 -1.41 5.08
N ILE A 21 18.12 -1.04 4.44
CA ILE A 21 16.79 -1.49 4.83
C ILE A 21 16.04 -2.04 3.62
N ARG A 22 15.23 -3.07 3.83
CA ARG A 22 14.29 -3.55 2.83
C ARG A 22 12.90 -2.97 3.09
N VAL A 23 12.34 -2.26 2.11
CA VAL A 23 10.96 -1.76 2.17
C VAL A 23 10.13 -2.47 1.12
N ALA A 24 8.92 -2.89 1.50
CA ALA A 24 8.03 -3.64 0.62
C ALA A 24 6.57 -3.19 0.73
N THR A 25 5.81 -3.53 -0.31
CA THR A 25 4.34 -3.48 -0.30
C THR A 25 3.80 -4.82 -0.80
N PHE A 26 2.67 -5.26 -0.23
CA PHE A 26 1.98 -6.47 -0.66
C PHE A 26 0.47 -6.32 -0.46
N ASN A 27 -0.31 -6.31 -1.53
CA ASN A 27 -1.74 -6.59 -1.44
C ASN A 27 -1.92 -8.08 -1.15
N VAL A 28 -2.44 -8.41 0.02
CA VAL A 28 -2.47 -9.78 0.55
C VAL A 28 -3.80 -10.50 0.30
N SER A 29 -4.80 -9.82 -0.27
CA SER A 29 -6.15 -10.37 -0.43
C SER A 29 -6.63 -11.09 0.85
N MET A 30 -6.51 -10.40 1.97
CA MET A 30 -6.97 -10.85 3.28
C MET A 30 -8.18 -10.02 3.70
N GLU A 31 -9.25 -10.18 2.94
CA GLU A 31 -10.58 -9.64 3.21
C GLU A 31 -11.59 -10.79 3.37
N ALA A 32 -12.67 -10.56 4.11
CA ALA A 32 -13.64 -11.60 4.46
C ALA A 32 -14.17 -12.41 3.25
N GLU A 33 -14.41 -11.75 2.11
CA GLU A 33 -14.92 -12.41 0.91
C GLU A 33 -13.96 -13.46 0.32
N ASN A 34 -12.65 -13.37 0.59
CA ASN A 34 -11.69 -14.38 0.14
C ASN A 34 -11.85 -15.73 0.85
N TYR A 35 -12.55 -15.76 1.98
CA TYR A 35 -12.65 -16.92 2.87
C TYR A 35 -14.01 -17.63 2.80
N VAL A 36 -14.89 -17.18 1.91
CA VAL A 36 -16.21 -17.77 1.69
C VAL A 36 -16.47 -17.99 0.20
N PRO A 37 -17.42 -18.86 -0.19
CA PRO A 37 -17.83 -18.96 -1.59
C PRO A 37 -18.36 -17.63 -2.10
N ARG A 38 -18.00 -17.26 -3.33
CA ARG A 38 -18.44 -16.01 -3.97
C ARG A 38 -19.96 -15.85 -3.91
N GLY A 39 -20.42 -14.66 -3.51
CA GLY A 39 -21.84 -14.34 -3.35
C GLY A 39 -22.44 -14.76 -2.00
N THR A 40 -21.64 -15.34 -1.10
CA THR A 40 -22.04 -15.58 0.29
C THR A 40 -21.98 -14.27 1.05
N GLN A 41 -23.00 -14.01 1.87
CA GLN A 41 -22.99 -12.86 2.78
C GLN A 41 -21.88 -13.03 3.82
N VAL A 42 -21.03 -12.02 3.96
CA VAL A 42 -19.93 -11.97 4.93
C VAL A 42 -20.29 -11.11 6.13
N SER A 43 -19.69 -11.43 7.27
CA SER A 43 -19.81 -10.65 8.51
C SER A 43 -18.69 -9.62 8.70
N GLY A 44 -17.55 -9.83 8.03
CA GLY A 44 -16.32 -9.08 8.26
C GLY A 44 -15.41 -9.73 9.32
N GLU A 45 -15.82 -10.86 9.92
CA GLU A 45 -15.05 -11.57 10.94
C GLU A 45 -14.24 -12.76 10.38
N GLU A 46 -14.47 -13.14 9.13
CA GLU A 46 -13.96 -14.37 8.53
C GLU A 46 -12.42 -14.40 8.50
N MET A 47 -11.77 -13.31 8.09
CA MET A 47 -10.31 -13.20 8.13
C MET A 47 -9.79 -13.37 9.57
N PHE A 48 -10.41 -12.72 10.55
CA PHE A 48 -9.94 -12.74 11.94
C PHE A 48 -10.08 -14.12 12.59
N ALA A 49 -11.13 -14.88 12.26
CA ALA A 49 -11.27 -16.27 12.67
C ALA A 49 -10.11 -17.14 12.13
N HIS A 50 -9.73 -16.94 10.87
CA HIS A 50 -8.58 -17.62 10.30
C HIS A 50 -7.26 -17.18 10.93
N LEU A 51 -7.06 -15.88 11.17
CA LEU A 51 -5.89 -15.37 11.88
C LEU A 51 -5.73 -15.99 13.28
N ALA A 52 -6.83 -16.16 14.01
CA ALA A 52 -6.83 -16.79 15.32
C ALA A 52 -6.42 -18.28 15.25
N SER A 53 -6.76 -18.97 14.16
CA SER A 53 -6.47 -20.41 14.01
C SER A 53 -4.97 -20.70 13.82
N GLY A 54 -4.23 -19.84 13.11
CA GLY A 54 -2.83 -20.10 12.74
C GLY A 54 -2.64 -21.08 11.57
N GLU A 55 -3.73 -21.65 11.02
CA GLU A 55 -3.66 -22.81 10.14
C GLU A 55 -4.08 -22.53 8.69
N HIS A 56 -4.74 -21.41 8.41
CA HIS A 56 -5.29 -21.15 7.07
C HIS A 56 -4.21 -21.14 5.96
N PRO A 57 -4.31 -22.00 4.92
CA PRO A 57 -3.24 -22.19 3.93
C PRO A 57 -2.82 -20.93 3.18
N GLN A 58 -3.78 -20.10 2.75
CA GLN A 58 -3.50 -18.84 2.04
C GLN A 58 -2.67 -17.89 2.92
N ILE A 59 -3.00 -17.79 4.22
CA ILE A 59 -2.32 -16.91 5.16
C ILE A 59 -0.92 -17.46 5.48
N ARG A 60 -0.77 -18.79 5.57
CA ARG A 60 0.54 -19.46 5.72
C ARG A 60 1.45 -19.18 4.53
N ASN A 61 0.92 -19.24 3.32
CA ASN A 61 1.68 -18.92 2.11
C ASN A 61 2.07 -17.43 2.07
N THR A 62 1.15 -16.52 2.38
CA THR A 62 1.45 -15.08 2.51
C THR A 62 2.56 -14.83 3.53
N ALA A 63 2.51 -15.47 4.69
CA ALA A 63 3.56 -15.40 5.70
C ALA A 63 4.89 -16.01 5.22
N GLU A 64 4.86 -17.13 4.48
CA GLU A 64 6.05 -17.73 3.88
C GLU A 64 6.74 -16.77 2.90
N ILE A 65 5.96 -16.09 2.04
CA ILE A 65 6.48 -15.06 1.12
C ILE A 65 7.20 -13.97 1.91
N ILE A 66 6.56 -13.44 2.97
CA ILE A 66 7.14 -12.39 3.80
C ILE A 66 8.41 -12.88 4.53
N GLN A 67 8.44 -14.11 5.03
CA GLN A 67 9.61 -14.71 5.70
C GLN A 67 10.80 -14.96 4.76
N ARG A 68 10.53 -15.17 3.47
CA ARG A 68 11.56 -15.32 2.44
C ARG A 68 12.08 -13.98 1.93
N VAL A 69 11.20 -13.00 1.76
CA VAL A 69 11.60 -11.65 1.30
C VAL A 69 12.23 -10.83 2.44
N ARG A 70 11.78 -11.02 3.68
CA ARG A 70 12.30 -10.38 4.90
C ARG A 70 12.33 -8.83 4.88
N PRO A 71 11.21 -8.15 4.54
CA PRO A 71 11.18 -6.70 4.59
C PRO A 71 11.37 -6.19 6.04
N ASP A 72 12.04 -5.04 6.20
CA ASP A 72 12.14 -4.37 7.50
C ASP A 72 10.94 -3.46 7.76
N ILE A 73 10.34 -2.94 6.68
CA ILE A 73 9.09 -2.18 6.67
C ILE A 73 8.22 -2.73 5.56
N LEU A 74 6.97 -3.09 5.88
CA LEU A 74 6.02 -3.69 4.95
C LEU A 74 4.65 -3.02 5.07
N LEU A 75 4.13 -2.52 3.95
CA LEU A 75 2.71 -2.20 3.81
C LEU A 75 1.96 -3.46 3.34
N LEU A 76 0.88 -3.80 4.05
CA LEU A 76 -0.13 -4.76 3.64
C LEU A 76 -1.35 -3.98 3.15
N ASN A 77 -1.74 -4.21 1.90
CA ASN A 77 -3.03 -3.77 1.34
C ASN A 77 -4.01 -4.95 1.40
N GLU A 78 -5.31 -4.65 1.47
CA GLU A 78 -6.38 -5.65 1.65
C GLU A 78 -6.15 -6.54 2.87
N PHE A 79 -5.83 -5.91 3.99
CA PHE A 79 -5.84 -6.54 5.29
C PHE A 79 -6.96 -5.90 6.09
N ASP A 80 -8.08 -6.61 6.29
CA ASP A 80 -9.26 -6.03 6.93
C ASP A 80 -8.93 -5.36 8.27
N TYR A 81 -9.51 -4.18 8.48
CA TYR A 81 -9.30 -3.40 9.69
C TYR A 81 -10.22 -3.89 10.82
N HIS A 82 -9.63 -4.12 11.99
CA HIS A 82 -10.37 -4.32 13.23
C HIS A 82 -9.75 -3.45 14.34
N PRO A 83 -10.57 -2.76 15.16
CA PRO A 83 -10.05 -1.88 16.21
C PRO A 83 -9.29 -2.64 17.31
N ASP A 84 -9.68 -3.88 17.61
CA ASP A 84 -8.88 -4.80 18.42
C ASP A 84 -7.75 -5.42 17.59
N HIS A 85 -6.58 -4.80 17.67
CA HIS A 85 -5.34 -5.28 17.07
C HIS A 85 -4.90 -6.69 17.52
N GLN A 86 -5.38 -7.21 18.65
CA GLN A 86 -5.01 -8.55 19.14
C GLN A 86 -5.63 -9.66 18.28
N LYS A 87 -6.80 -9.40 17.69
CA LYS A 87 -7.51 -10.28 16.76
C LYS A 87 -7.01 -10.15 15.32
N GLY A 88 -6.60 -8.95 14.93
CA GLY A 88 -6.10 -8.64 13.59
C GLY A 88 -4.59 -8.78 13.48
N ILE A 89 -3.91 -7.66 13.25
CA ILE A 89 -2.49 -7.63 12.88
C ILE A 89 -1.56 -8.36 13.87
N GLN A 90 -1.84 -8.33 15.18
CA GLN A 90 -0.99 -9.05 16.14
C GLN A 90 -1.26 -10.55 16.14
N ALA A 91 -2.47 -11.01 15.81
CA ALA A 91 -2.71 -12.44 15.57
C ALA A 91 -1.92 -12.91 14.34
N PHE A 92 -1.90 -12.11 13.26
CA PHE A 92 -1.07 -12.40 12.08
C PHE A 92 0.42 -12.51 12.44
N VAL A 93 0.96 -11.52 13.15
CA VAL A 93 2.36 -11.55 13.60
C VAL A 93 2.65 -12.78 14.46
N ARG A 94 1.87 -13.03 15.51
CA ARG A 94 2.14 -14.12 16.47
C ARG A 94 1.94 -15.53 15.87
N ASN A 95 0.83 -15.73 15.16
CA ASN A 95 0.38 -17.06 14.75
C ASN A 95 0.95 -17.47 13.38
N TYR A 96 1.45 -16.51 12.58
CA TYR A 96 1.97 -16.79 11.25
C TYR A 96 3.41 -16.30 11.05
N LEU A 97 3.69 -15.01 11.25
CA LEU A 97 5.02 -14.46 10.93
C LEU A 97 6.11 -14.94 11.92
N ASN A 98 5.74 -15.13 13.19
CA ASN A 98 6.62 -15.68 14.23
C ASN A 98 6.70 -17.22 14.21
N GLN A 99 5.97 -17.88 13.31
CA GLN A 99 5.99 -19.33 13.14
C GLN A 99 6.66 -19.69 11.81
N SER A 100 7.62 -20.62 11.80
CA SER A 100 8.27 -21.00 10.54
C SER A 100 7.25 -21.58 9.55
N GLN A 101 7.20 -21.02 8.34
CA GLN A 101 6.39 -21.54 7.25
C GLN A 101 7.28 -22.30 6.28
N SER A 102 7.06 -23.61 6.15
CA SER A 102 7.79 -24.47 5.20
C SER A 102 9.32 -24.33 5.26
N GLY A 103 9.87 -24.21 6.47
CA GLY A 103 11.30 -24.06 6.72
C GLY A 103 11.87 -22.66 6.48
N ALA A 104 11.03 -21.65 6.16
CA ALA A 104 11.45 -20.26 6.16
C ALA A 104 11.65 -19.76 7.60
N GLU A 105 12.69 -18.96 7.82
CA GLU A 105 12.99 -18.41 9.14
C GLU A 105 11.89 -17.43 9.59
N PRO A 106 11.36 -17.56 10.82
CA PRO A 106 10.43 -16.60 11.38
C PRO A 106 10.91 -15.15 11.27
N ILE A 107 9.95 -14.23 11.22
CA ILE A 107 10.20 -12.80 11.19
C ILE A 107 9.22 -12.09 12.13
N ASP A 108 9.76 -11.28 13.03
CA ASP A 108 8.99 -10.52 14.00
C ASP A 108 8.93 -9.05 13.62
N TYR A 109 7.76 -8.44 13.87
CA TYR A 109 7.50 -7.01 13.67
C TYR A 109 6.94 -6.42 14.97
N PRO A 110 7.82 -5.94 15.87
CA PRO A 110 7.40 -5.40 17.15
C PRO A 110 6.58 -4.09 17.03
N TYR A 111 6.64 -3.42 15.88
CA TYR A 111 5.92 -2.17 15.64
C TYR A 111 4.96 -2.33 14.45
N PHE A 112 3.78 -1.75 14.61
CA PHE A 112 2.78 -1.71 13.55
C PHE A 112 1.90 -0.47 13.65
N TYR A 113 1.32 -0.09 12.51
CA TYR A 113 0.30 0.94 12.41
C TYR A 113 -0.90 0.40 11.62
N ILE A 114 -2.08 0.56 12.21
CA ILE A 114 -3.38 0.30 11.59
C ILE A 114 -4.29 1.47 11.94
N ALA A 115 -5.21 1.81 11.05
CA ALA A 115 -6.22 2.83 11.27
C ALA A 115 -7.47 2.52 10.43
N PRO A 116 -8.64 3.09 10.76
CA PRO A 116 -9.84 2.96 9.95
C PRO A 116 -9.61 3.42 8.49
N VAL A 117 -10.31 2.77 7.57
CA VAL A 117 -10.37 3.10 6.14
C VAL A 117 -11.80 3.52 5.76
N ASN A 118 -12.00 4.09 4.57
CA ASN A 118 -13.31 4.55 4.10
C ASN A 118 -14.18 3.47 3.45
N THR A 119 -13.59 2.34 3.09
CA THR A 119 -14.29 1.19 2.52
C THR A 119 -15.33 0.61 3.47
N GLY A 120 -16.55 0.45 2.97
CA GLY A 120 -17.71 -0.04 3.71
C GLY A 120 -18.20 0.86 4.84
N VAL A 121 -17.68 2.09 4.96
CA VAL A 121 -18.23 3.10 5.87
C VAL A 121 -19.38 3.81 5.17
N ASP A 122 -20.58 3.73 5.76
CA ASP A 122 -21.78 4.40 5.27
C ASP A 122 -21.55 5.90 4.99
N SER A 123 -21.88 6.33 3.77
CA SER A 123 -21.79 7.72 3.34
C SER A 123 -23.05 8.54 3.68
N GLY A 124 -24.17 7.87 3.95
CA GLY A 124 -25.49 8.46 4.12
C GLY A 124 -26.16 8.88 2.80
N HIS A 125 -25.61 8.50 1.64
CA HIS A 125 -26.07 8.90 0.33
C HIS A 125 -26.14 7.72 -0.65
N ASP A 126 -27.07 7.83 -1.59
CA ASP A 126 -27.12 7.01 -2.82
C ASP A 126 -26.03 7.54 -3.76
N LEU A 127 -24.96 6.77 -3.93
CA LEU A 127 -23.77 7.14 -4.71
C LEU A 127 -23.68 6.44 -6.05
N ASP A 128 -24.49 5.40 -6.30
CA ASP A 128 -24.58 4.69 -7.57
C ASP A 128 -25.88 4.95 -8.35
N ASN A 129 -26.76 5.77 -7.78
CA ASN A 129 -28.04 6.22 -8.36
C ASN A 129 -29.02 5.07 -8.62
N ASP A 130 -29.00 4.00 -7.83
CA ASP A 130 -29.99 2.92 -7.90
C ASP A 130 -31.35 3.29 -7.24
N GLY A 131 -31.40 4.43 -6.54
CA GLY A 131 -32.57 4.96 -5.84
C GLY A 131 -32.61 4.64 -4.35
N VAL A 132 -31.61 3.97 -3.80
CA VAL A 132 -31.54 3.54 -2.40
C VAL A 132 -30.18 3.93 -1.80
N ALA A 133 -30.18 4.75 -0.74
CA ALA A 133 -28.97 5.00 0.06
C ALA A 133 -28.75 3.86 1.05
N SER A 134 -28.16 2.74 0.58
CA SER A 134 -27.99 1.51 1.38
C SER A 134 -26.90 1.63 2.44
N GLY A 135 -25.93 2.51 2.24
CA GLY A 135 -24.76 2.69 3.11
C GLY A 135 -23.72 1.57 3.01
N SER A 136 -23.86 0.67 2.05
CA SER A 136 -22.96 -0.47 1.80
C SER A 136 -22.68 -0.60 0.30
N GLY A 137 -21.69 -1.41 -0.07
CA GLY A 137 -21.30 -1.59 -1.47
C GLY A 137 -20.88 -0.24 -2.08
N ALA A 138 -21.50 0.14 -3.18
CA ALA A 138 -21.17 1.38 -3.90
C ALA A 138 -21.63 2.67 -3.20
N ASP A 139 -22.49 2.58 -2.18
CA ASP A 139 -22.94 3.72 -1.37
C ASP A 139 -22.05 4.07 -0.19
N ALA A 140 -21.07 3.22 0.13
CA ALA A 140 -20.08 3.53 1.15
C ALA A 140 -19.08 4.59 0.66
N PHE A 141 -18.39 5.28 1.58
CA PHE A 141 -17.38 6.29 1.23
C PHE A 141 -16.29 5.74 0.30
N GLY A 142 -15.96 4.45 0.42
CA GLY A 142 -15.31 3.66 -0.62
C GLY A 142 -16.04 2.32 -0.71
N PHE A 143 -16.01 1.66 -1.87
CA PHE A 143 -16.72 0.39 -2.05
C PHE A 143 -16.35 -0.62 -0.96
N GLY A 144 -17.37 -1.17 -0.30
CA GLY A 144 -17.19 -2.24 0.68
C GLY A 144 -18.50 -2.63 1.34
N LEU A 145 -18.62 -3.89 1.73
CA LEU A 145 -19.81 -4.49 2.32
C LEU A 145 -19.91 -4.22 3.83
N TYR A 146 -18.77 -4.00 4.49
CA TYR A 146 -18.67 -3.73 5.92
C TYR A 146 -17.51 -2.76 6.22
N PRO A 147 -17.62 -1.95 7.30
CA PRO A 147 -16.56 -1.01 7.67
C PRO A 147 -15.23 -1.72 7.93
N GLY A 148 -14.18 -1.28 7.25
CA GLY A 148 -12.84 -1.82 7.43
C GLY A 148 -12.44 -2.88 6.40
N GLN A 149 -13.35 -3.29 5.52
CA GLN A 149 -13.04 -4.16 4.38
C GLN A 149 -11.89 -3.58 3.55
N TYR A 150 -10.99 -4.39 3.00
CA TYR A 150 -9.86 -3.93 2.17
C TYR A 150 -8.92 -2.96 2.90
N GLY A 151 -8.80 -3.12 4.22
CA GLY A 151 -7.99 -2.28 5.08
C GLY A 151 -6.50 -2.28 4.73
N MET A 152 -5.73 -1.56 5.53
CA MET A 152 -4.28 -1.44 5.37
C MET A 152 -3.59 -1.68 6.72
N ALA A 153 -2.36 -2.19 6.66
CA ALA A 153 -1.51 -2.32 7.85
C ALA A 153 -0.04 -2.08 7.50
N VAL A 154 0.66 -1.30 8.32
CA VAL A 154 2.13 -1.20 8.23
C VAL A 154 2.75 -2.03 9.33
N LEU A 155 3.66 -2.92 8.97
CA LEU A 155 4.53 -3.68 9.86
C LEU A 155 5.94 -3.10 9.80
N SER A 156 6.61 -2.97 10.94
CA SER A 156 7.98 -2.46 11.01
C SER A 156 8.80 -3.13 12.10
N ARG A 157 10.07 -3.40 11.75
CA ARG A 157 11.11 -3.79 12.71
C ARG A 157 11.64 -2.61 13.53
N PHE A 158 11.25 -1.39 13.14
CA PHE A 158 11.71 -0.13 13.70
C PHE A 158 10.57 0.65 14.38
N PRO A 159 10.85 1.46 15.41
CA PRO A 159 9.82 2.22 16.11
C PRO A 159 9.04 3.16 15.19
N ILE A 160 7.71 3.18 15.35
CA ILE A 160 6.81 4.13 14.66
C ILE A 160 6.45 5.25 15.62
N HIS A 161 6.64 6.51 15.22
CA HIS A 161 6.20 7.69 15.99
C HIS A 161 4.70 7.93 15.77
N LYS A 162 3.86 7.12 16.42
CA LYS A 162 2.40 7.12 16.23
C LYS A 162 1.75 8.48 16.50
N ASP A 163 2.29 9.25 17.43
CA ASP A 163 1.87 10.61 17.80
C ASP A 163 2.08 11.64 16.67
N LYS A 164 2.92 11.31 15.68
CA LYS A 164 3.27 12.18 14.55
C LYS A 164 2.71 11.68 13.22
N VAL A 165 1.94 10.60 13.24
CA VAL A 165 1.30 10.08 12.02
C VAL A 165 0.25 11.07 11.54
N ARG A 166 0.26 11.37 10.24
CA ARG A 166 -0.80 12.12 9.58
C ARG A 166 -1.65 11.16 8.77
N THR A 167 -2.96 11.26 8.90
CA THR A 167 -3.92 10.50 8.11
C THR A 167 -4.80 11.47 7.33
N PHE A 168 -5.18 11.09 6.11
CA PHE A 168 -6.03 11.90 5.24
C PHE A 168 -7.29 11.10 4.85
N GLN A 169 -7.84 10.34 5.82
CA GLN A 169 -9.03 9.52 5.59
C GLN A 169 -10.22 10.42 5.26
N ARG A 170 -10.39 11.54 5.97
CA ARG A 170 -11.57 12.42 5.91
C ARG A 170 -11.37 13.64 5.02
N PHE A 171 -10.25 13.73 4.33
CA PHE A 171 -10.00 14.81 3.36
C PHE A 171 -11.08 14.75 2.26
N LEU A 172 -11.76 15.87 2.02
CA LEU A 172 -12.90 15.93 1.11
C LEU A 172 -12.44 16.07 -0.34
N TRP A 173 -13.06 15.32 -1.25
CA TRP A 173 -12.66 15.35 -2.66
C TRP A 173 -12.95 16.72 -3.30
N LYS A 174 -14.05 17.37 -2.92
CA LYS A 174 -14.37 18.74 -3.36
C LYS A 174 -13.35 19.81 -2.95
N ASP A 175 -12.56 19.55 -1.90
CA ASP A 175 -11.60 20.51 -1.36
C ASP A 175 -10.24 20.43 -2.08
N MET A 176 -10.08 19.46 -2.99
CA MET A 176 -8.96 19.40 -3.93
C MET A 176 -9.21 20.36 -5.11
N PRO A 177 -8.32 21.33 -5.38
CA PRO A 177 -8.45 22.22 -6.53
C PRO A 177 -8.43 21.46 -7.84
N ASP A 178 -9.29 21.85 -8.79
CA ASP A 178 -9.38 21.23 -10.12
C ASP A 178 -9.54 19.71 -10.06
N ASN A 179 -10.31 19.22 -9.09
CA ASN A 179 -10.64 17.81 -8.96
C ASN A 179 -11.57 17.36 -10.10
N LEU A 180 -11.59 16.06 -10.36
CA LEU A 180 -12.40 15.44 -11.41
C LEU A 180 -13.81 15.06 -10.96
N MET A 181 -14.22 15.35 -9.70
CA MET A 181 -15.56 15.04 -9.21
C MET A 181 -16.65 15.69 -10.08
N SER A 182 -16.45 16.94 -10.49
CA SER A 182 -17.43 17.66 -11.32
C SER A 182 -17.54 17.10 -12.75
N ALA A 183 -16.55 16.32 -13.20
CA ALA A 183 -16.57 15.64 -14.48
C ALA A 183 -17.25 14.26 -14.42
N VAL A 184 -17.64 13.79 -13.22
CA VAL A 184 -18.48 12.60 -13.05
C VAL A 184 -19.92 13.01 -13.36
N VAL A 185 -20.40 12.64 -14.54
CA VAL A 185 -21.73 12.99 -15.06
C VAL A 185 -22.45 11.76 -15.60
N ASP A 186 -23.78 11.79 -15.58
CA ASP A 186 -24.62 10.77 -16.23
C ASP A 186 -24.58 10.89 -17.77
N GLU A 187 -25.28 9.99 -18.46
CA GLU A 187 -25.36 9.97 -19.93
C GLU A 187 -25.95 11.26 -20.53
N GLN A 188 -26.68 12.05 -19.74
CA GLN A 188 -27.27 13.33 -20.15
C GLN A 188 -26.38 14.53 -19.78
N GLY A 189 -25.20 14.30 -19.20
CA GLY A 189 -24.24 15.32 -18.80
C GLY A 189 -24.59 16.04 -17.50
N LYS A 190 -25.52 15.51 -16.71
CA LYS A 190 -25.87 16.06 -15.39
C LYS A 190 -24.91 15.50 -14.33
N PRO A 191 -24.53 16.28 -13.30
CA PRO A 191 -23.69 15.77 -12.21
C PRO A 191 -24.23 14.48 -11.61
N TRP A 192 -23.37 13.46 -11.52
CA TRP A 192 -23.72 12.15 -11.01
C TRP A 192 -24.10 12.18 -9.53
N PHE A 193 -23.26 12.86 -8.72
CA PHE A 193 -23.49 12.98 -7.28
C PHE A 193 -24.46 14.12 -6.98
N SER A 194 -25.39 13.87 -6.05
CA SER A 194 -26.26 14.92 -5.52
C SER A 194 -25.45 16.06 -4.87
N PRO A 195 -25.97 17.30 -4.80
CA PRO A 195 -25.29 18.39 -4.14
C PRO A 195 -24.92 18.11 -2.68
N ALA A 196 -25.72 17.31 -1.97
CA ALA A 196 -25.45 16.90 -0.59
C ALA A 196 -24.28 15.90 -0.53
N ALA A 197 -24.28 14.88 -1.39
CA ALA A 197 -23.20 13.90 -1.47
C ALA A 197 -21.85 14.58 -1.78
N GLN A 198 -21.83 15.54 -2.71
CA GLN A 198 -20.62 16.31 -3.05
C GLN A 198 -20.02 17.03 -1.83
N GLN A 199 -20.82 17.41 -0.82
CA GLN A 199 -20.30 18.09 0.37
C GLN A 199 -19.52 17.18 1.32
N VAL A 200 -19.80 15.88 1.30
CA VAL A 200 -19.26 14.93 2.29
C VAL A 200 -18.31 13.90 1.69
N LEU A 201 -18.34 13.72 0.36
CA LEU A 201 -17.53 12.69 -0.31
C LEU A 201 -16.03 12.91 -0.05
N ARG A 202 -15.40 11.87 0.50
CA ARG A 202 -13.97 11.86 0.84
C ARG A 202 -13.16 11.49 -0.39
N LEU A 203 -11.96 12.06 -0.54
CA LEU A 203 -11.07 11.72 -1.66
C LEU A 203 -10.61 10.26 -1.57
N SER A 204 -9.97 9.90 -0.47
CA SER A 204 -9.46 8.55 -0.26
C SER A 204 -10.60 7.52 -0.23
N SER A 205 -10.51 6.47 -1.03
CA SER A 205 -11.40 5.30 -0.99
C SER A 205 -11.07 4.37 0.18
N LYS A 206 -9.79 4.23 0.52
CA LYS A 206 -9.32 3.61 1.77
C LYS A 206 -8.75 4.68 2.70
N SER A 207 -7.49 5.07 2.52
CA SER A 207 -6.84 6.18 3.23
C SER A 207 -5.50 6.55 2.58
N HIS A 208 -4.97 7.72 2.93
CA HIS A 208 -3.56 8.09 2.73
C HIS A 208 -2.92 8.31 4.10
N TRP A 209 -1.73 7.78 4.32
CA TRP A 209 -0.99 7.89 5.58
C TRP A 209 0.44 8.40 5.35
N ASP A 210 0.87 9.34 6.20
CA ASP A 210 2.27 9.73 6.34
C ASP A 210 2.75 9.26 7.73
N ILE A 211 3.56 8.19 7.73
CA ILE A 211 3.94 7.45 8.94
C ILE A 211 5.44 7.61 9.20
N PRO A 212 5.86 8.43 10.19
CA PRO A 212 7.25 8.55 10.56
C PRO A 212 7.76 7.32 11.34
N VAL A 213 8.83 6.72 10.83
CA VAL A 213 9.53 5.56 11.40
C VAL A 213 10.96 5.98 11.79
N ASP A 214 11.39 5.61 12.99
CA ASP A 214 12.75 5.86 13.50
C ASP A 214 13.68 4.71 13.11
N ILE A 215 14.57 4.95 12.16
CA ILE A 215 15.59 3.99 11.78
C ILE A 215 16.94 4.48 12.29
N ASN A 216 17.39 3.90 13.40
CA ASN A 216 18.67 4.20 14.06
C ASN A 216 18.88 5.71 14.34
N GLY A 217 17.85 6.40 14.84
CA GLY A 217 17.87 7.83 15.14
C GLY A 217 17.62 8.74 13.93
N LYS A 218 17.22 8.18 12.78
CA LYS A 218 16.85 8.93 11.57
C LYS A 218 15.39 8.66 11.24
N THR A 219 14.59 9.73 11.17
CA THR A 219 13.21 9.61 10.71
C THR A 219 13.14 9.38 9.21
N VAL A 220 12.44 8.31 8.82
CA VAL A 220 12.03 7.97 7.47
C VAL A 220 10.51 7.90 7.46
N HIS A 221 9.88 8.56 6.48
CA HIS A 221 8.43 8.56 6.36
C HIS A 221 7.98 7.44 5.41
N VAL A 222 7.03 6.63 5.84
CA VAL A 222 6.30 5.70 4.99
C VAL A 222 5.06 6.42 4.51
N LEU A 223 4.99 6.73 3.20
CA LEU A 223 3.81 7.33 2.59
C LEU A 223 2.98 6.19 2.00
N ALA A 224 1.88 5.84 2.64
CA ALA A 224 1.11 4.64 2.34
C ALA A 224 -0.31 4.97 1.84
N SER A 225 -0.75 4.32 0.78
CA SER A 225 -2.12 4.44 0.29
C SER A 225 -2.60 3.18 -0.44
N HIS A 226 -3.92 3.06 -0.55
CA HIS A 226 -4.61 2.12 -1.42
C HIS A 226 -5.72 2.89 -2.14
N PRO A 227 -5.47 3.49 -3.31
CA PRO A 227 -6.50 4.14 -4.12
C PRO A 227 -7.53 3.14 -4.65
N THR A 228 -8.64 3.66 -5.15
CA THR A 228 -9.70 2.84 -5.73
C THR A 228 -9.21 2.17 -7.02
N PRO A 229 -9.57 0.91 -7.31
CA PRO A 229 -9.41 0.35 -8.65
C PRO A 229 -10.17 1.22 -9.66
N PRO A 230 -9.60 1.60 -10.82
CA PRO A 230 -10.20 2.51 -11.80
C PRO A 230 -11.22 1.82 -12.72
N VAL A 231 -11.96 0.85 -12.19
CA VAL A 231 -12.85 -0.07 -12.91
C VAL A 231 -14.07 -0.39 -12.04
N PHE A 232 -14.97 -1.24 -12.53
CA PHE A 232 -16.19 -1.71 -11.83
C PHE A 232 -17.31 -0.67 -11.69
N ASP A 233 -17.35 0.30 -12.59
CA ASP A 233 -18.39 1.33 -12.72
C ASP A 233 -18.78 1.56 -14.20
N GLY A 234 -19.69 2.49 -14.45
CA GLY A 234 -20.23 2.75 -15.79
C GLY A 234 -19.49 3.84 -16.56
N PRO A 235 -20.07 4.31 -17.69
CA PRO A 235 -19.48 5.37 -18.52
C PRO A 235 -19.21 6.69 -17.79
N GLU A 236 -19.82 6.91 -16.62
CA GLU A 236 -19.54 8.05 -15.74
C GLU A 236 -18.10 8.04 -15.22
N ASP A 237 -17.45 6.86 -15.17
CA ASP A 237 -16.06 6.64 -14.77
C ASP A 237 -15.73 7.40 -13.46
N ARG A 238 -16.48 7.07 -12.40
CA ARG A 238 -16.29 7.55 -11.02
C ARG A 238 -14.93 7.11 -10.49
N ASN A 239 -14.63 5.84 -10.68
CA ASN A 239 -13.49 5.17 -10.11
C ASN A 239 -12.19 5.58 -10.79
N GLY A 240 -12.14 5.70 -12.12
CA GLY A 240 -10.94 6.23 -12.78
C GLY A 240 -10.67 7.69 -12.43
N LYS A 241 -11.70 8.54 -12.39
CA LYS A 241 -11.56 9.95 -11.96
C LYS A 241 -11.16 10.11 -10.50
N ARG A 242 -11.66 9.23 -9.62
CA ARG A 242 -11.27 9.23 -8.20
C ARG A 242 -9.85 8.71 -8.02
N ASN A 243 -9.49 7.59 -8.65
CA ASN A 243 -8.13 7.05 -8.63
C ASN A 243 -7.12 8.10 -9.10
N HIS A 244 -7.46 8.83 -10.18
CA HIS A 244 -6.64 9.94 -10.67
C HIS A 244 -6.30 10.93 -9.56
N ASP A 245 -7.31 11.45 -8.85
CA ASP A 245 -7.11 12.45 -7.81
C ASP A 245 -6.48 11.88 -6.54
N GLU A 246 -6.71 10.60 -6.23
CA GLU A 246 -6.00 9.88 -5.16
C GLU A 246 -4.50 9.76 -5.46
N VAL A 247 -4.09 9.43 -6.70
CA VAL A 247 -2.67 9.38 -7.05
C VAL A 247 -2.07 10.79 -7.12
N ARG A 248 -2.80 11.76 -7.71
CA ARG A 248 -2.38 13.16 -7.76
C ARG A 248 -2.20 13.77 -6.37
N PHE A 249 -2.95 13.34 -5.36
CA PHE A 249 -2.75 13.77 -3.97
C PHE A 249 -1.28 13.67 -3.55
N TRP A 250 -0.58 12.57 -3.88
CA TRP A 250 0.83 12.42 -3.54
C TRP A 250 1.75 13.38 -4.29
N VAL A 251 1.46 13.65 -5.56
CA VAL A 251 2.17 14.66 -6.35
C VAL A 251 2.06 16.02 -5.67
N ASP A 252 0.85 16.44 -5.32
CA ASP A 252 0.58 17.72 -4.68
C ASP A 252 1.19 17.77 -3.27
N TYR A 253 1.08 16.69 -2.48
CA TYR A 253 1.68 16.56 -1.15
C TYR A 253 3.21 16.73 -1.16
N LEU A 254 3.87 16.24 -2.21
CA LEU A 254 5.33 16.33 -2.37
C LEU A 254 5.79 17.64 -3.03
N SER A 255 4.91 18.37 -3.71
CA SER A 255 5.22 19.58 -4.50
C SER A 255 5.45 20.86 -3.67
N GLY A 256 5.48 20.74 -2.34
CA GLY A 256 5.83 21.83 -1.43
C GLY A 256 4.66 22.74 -1.04
N ASP A 257 4.94 23.75 -0.22
CA ASP A 257 3.94 24.41 0.61
C ASP A 257 2.82 25.11 -0.15
N LYS A 258 3.13 25.71 -1.31
CA LYS A 258 2.12 26.42 -2.11
C LYS A 258 1.13 25.44 -2.74
N GLN A 259 1.62 24.38 -3.38
CA GLN A 259 0.78 23.39 -4.05
C GLN A 259 -0.02 22.58 -3.03
N ALA A 260 0.62 22.16 -1.94
CA ALA A 260 -0.02 21.37 -0.90
C ALA A 260 -0.86 22.18 0.11
N ALA A 261 -1.03 23.49 -0.08
CA ALA A 261 -1.67 24.38 0.92
C ALA A 261 -3.13 24.00 1.23
N TYR A 262 -3.83 23.39 0.25
CA TYR A 262 -5.21 22.97 0.40
C TYR A 262 -5.35 21.68 1.23
N ILE A 263 -4.28 20.87 1.30
CA ILE A 263 -4.29 19.58 1.99
C ILE A 263 -4.34 19.81 3.51
N TYR A 264 -5.26 19.12 4.18
CA TYR A 264 -5.35 19.04 5.63
C TYR A 264 -5.51 17.57 6.05
N ASP A 265 -4.84 17.19 7.14
CA ASP A 265 -5.02 15.86 7.73
C ASP A 265 -6.26 15.78 8.63
N ASP A 266 -6.54 14.59 9.14
CA ASP A 266 -7.70 14.31 9.99
C ASP A 266 -7.65 15.04 11.36
N GLN A 267 -6.51 15.64 11.71
CA GLN A 267 -6.33 16.51 12.88
C GLN A 267 -6.38 18.01 12.51
N GLY A 268 -6.63 18.34 11.24
CA GLY A 268 -6.72 19.70 10.73
C GLY A 268 -5.38 20.37 10.43
N THR A 269 -4.26 19.65 10.53
CA THR A 269 -2.94 20.22 10.21
C THR A 269 -2.79 20.33 8.69
N ARG A 270 -2.47 21.54 8.23
CA ARG A 270 -2.38 21.88 6.81
C ARG A 270 -0.98 21.73 6.22
N GLY A 271 -0.93 21.51 4.91
CA GLY A 271 0.28 21.53 4.11
C GLY A 271 0.84 20.15 3.80
N GLY A 272 1.84 20.16 2.91
CA GLY A 272 2.45 18.95 2.34
C GLY A 272 3.56 18.35 3.18
N PHE A 273 4.36 17.51 2.53
CA PHE A 273 5.47 16.79 3.13
C PHE A 273 6.56 17.73 3.65
N LYS A 274 6.88 17.60 4.95
CA LYS A 274 7.94 18.38 5.63
C LYS A 274 9.20 17.57 5.95
N GLY A 275 9.18 16.27 5.70
CA GLY A 275 10.31 15.39 5.96
C GLY A 275 11.42 15.53 4.92
N LYS A 276 12.51 14.76 5.14
CA LYS A 276 13.65 14.68 4.21
C LYS A 276 13.69 13.38 3.43
N ARG A 277 13.37 12.27 4.09
CA ARG A 277 13.41 10.91 3.53
C ARG A 277 12.03 10.30 3.62
N PHE A 278 11.58 9.73 2.52
CA PHE A 278 10.37 8.91 2.50
C PHE A 278 10.56 7.67 1.62
N VAL A 279 9.67 6.71 1.79
CA VAL A 279 9.38 5.67 0.82
C VAL A 279 7.87 5.63 0.66
N LEU A 280 7.38 5.90 -0.55
CA LEU A 280 5.98 5.79 -0.90
C LEU A 280 5.69 4.34 -1.29
N VAL A 281 4.70 3.73 -0.67
CA VAL A 281 4.34 2.33 -0.83
C VAL A 281 2.84 2.16 -1.02
N GLY A 282 2.45 1.24 -1.89
CA GLY A 282 1.05 0.87 -2.05
C GLY A 282 0.74 0.19 -3.36
N ASP A 283 -0.38 -0.52 -3.35
CA ASP A 283 -1.19 -0.74 -4.53
C ASP A 283 -1.85 0.59 -4.92
N LEU A 284 -1.33 1.25 -5.95
CA LEU A 284 -1.83 2.52 -6.46
C LEU A 284 -2.94 2.34 -7.51
N ASN A 285 -3.23 1.09 -7.91
CA ASN A 285 -4.22 0.77 -8.93
C ASN A 285 -4.03 1.48 -10.28
N ALA A 286 -2.82 1.97 -10.56
CA ALA A 286 -2.49 2.73 -11.76
C ALA A 286 -1.15 2.29 -12.36
N SER A 287 -1.08 2.20 -13.68
CA SER A 287 0.16 1.97 -14.44
C SER A 287 0.36 3.10 -15.44
N GLN A 288 1.62 3.43 -15.74
CA GLN A 288 2.01 4.44 -16.73
C GLN A 288 1.58 4.11 -18.16
N THR A 289 1.25 2.85 -18.45
CA THR A 289 0.93 2.36 -19.80
C THR A 289 -0.32 1.49 -19.85
N GLU A 290 -0.51 0.60 -18.88
CA GLU A 290 -1.52 -0.46 -18.92
C GLU A 290 -2.70 -0.18 -18.01
N GLY A 291 -3.82 -0.91 -18.22
CA GLY A 291 -5.06 -0.77 -17.45
C GLY A 291 -5.86 0.49 -17.77
N ASP A 292 -6.89 0.75 -16.98
CA ASP A 292 -7.90 1.76 -17.30
C ASP A 292 -7.70 3.10 -16.55
N ALA A 293 -6.79 3.14 -15.56
CA ALA A 293 -6.44 4.38 -14.87
C ALA A 293 -5.96 5.48 -15.84
N TYR A 294 -6.28 6.73 -15.52
CA TYR A 294 -5.66 7.90 -16.12
C TYR A 294 -4.15 7.86 -15.90
N LYS A 295 -3.37 7.97 -16.97
CA LYS A 295 -1.90 7.76 -16.93
C LYS A 295 -1.13 8.94 -16.35
N GLU A 296 -1.64 10.15 -16.55
CA GLU A 296 -0.98 11.39 -16.16
C GLU A 296 -0.55 11.45 -14.68
N PRO A 297 -1.41 11.18 -13.67
CA PRO A 297 -1.02 11.31 -12.27
C PRO A 297 0.06 10.31 -11.85
N ILE A 298 0.02 9.07 -12.32
CA ILE A 298 1.06 8.08 -12.00
C ILE A 298 2.38 8.41 -12.70
N VAL A 299 2.34 8.90 -13.94
CA VAL A 299 3.54 9.38 -14.65
C VAL A 299 4.14 10.58 -13.91
N ASN A 300 3.31 11.53 -13.48
CA ASN A 300 3.74 12.70 -12.72
C ASN A 300 4.34 12.31 -11.37
N LEU A 301 3.79 11.30 -10.68
CA LEU A 301 4.36 10.78 -9.45
C LEU A 301 5.72 10.11 -9.67
N LEU A 302 5.84 9.25 -10.69
CA LEU A 302 7.08 8.53 -11.02
C LEU A 302 8.20 9.46 -11.50
N THR A 303 7.84 10.59 -12.12
CA THR A 303 8.79 11.59 -12.63
C THR A 303 8.94 12.81 -11.71
N HIS A 304 8.27 12.82 -10.55
CA HIS A 304 8.32 13.92 -9.61
C HIS A 304 9.76 14.14 -9.09
N PRO A 305 10.31 15.37 -9.02
CA PRO A 305 11.71 15.62 -8.67
C PRO A 305 12.18 15.12 -7.29
N LYS A 306 11.24 14.87 -6.37
CA LYS A 306 11.54 14.29 -5.03
C LYS A 306 11.42 12.77 -4.98
N VAL A 307 10.91 12.13 -6.02
CA VAL A 307 10.67 10.68 -6.09
C VAL A 307 11.72 10.05 -6.99
N ASN A 308 12.36 8.99 -6.51
CA ASN A 308 13.20 8.14 -7.36
C ASN A 308 12.32 7.05 -7.98
N GLY A 309 11.72 7.36 -9.14
CA GLY A 309 10.95 6.40 -9.95
C GLY A 309 11.79 5.65 -10.98
N GLY A 310 13.11 5.86 -11.03
CA GLY A 310 13.99 5.34 -12.08
C GLY A 310 14.31 3.85 -11.95
N PHE A 311 14.29 3.30 -10.73
CA PHE A 311 14.44 1.87 -10.51
C PHE A 311 13.07 1.18 -10.60
N VAL A 312 12.96 0.19 -11.48
CA VAL A 312 11.73 -0.59 -11.68
C VAL A 312 11.99 -2.05 -11.31
N PRO A 313 11.41 -2.54 -10.20
CA PRO A 313 11.49 -3.95 -9.81
C PRO A 313 11.01 -4.88 -10.92
N LYS A 314 11.67 -6.03 -11.06
CA LYS A 314 11.36 -7.03 -12.09
C LYS A 314 11.29 -8.44 -11.53
N SER A 315 10.69 -9.35 -12.29
CA SER A 315 10.73 -10.80 -12.05
C SER A 315 10.70 -11.59 -13.35
N GLU A 316 11.33 -12.78 -13.33
CA GLU A 316 11.24 -13.73 -14.44
C GLU A 316 9.85 -14.40 -14.50
N GLY A 317 9.22 -14.66 -13.35
CA GLY A 317 7.85 -15.18 -13.31
C GLY A 317 6.84 -14.24 -13.97
N GLY A 318 7.02 -12.91 -13.85
CA GLY A 318 6.22 -11.92 -14.58
C GLY A 318 6.39 -12.02 -16.11
N VAL A 319 7.62 -12.24 -16.59
CA VAL A 319 7.90 -12.47 -18.02
C VAL A 319 7.15 -13.71 -18.52
N GLN A 320 7.27 -14.83 -17.82
CA GLN A 320 6.63 -16.09 -18.23
C GLN A 320 5.10 -16.06 -18.10
N HIS A 321 4.57 -15.30 -17.13
CA HIS A 321 3.13 -15.07 -17.00
C HIS A 321 2.57 -14.20 -18.13
N SER A 322 3.41 -13.36 -18.74
CA SER A 322 3.02 -12.42 -19.80
C SER A 322 3.94 -12.52 -21.03
N PRO A 323 4.03 -13.68 -21.68
CA PRO A 323 5.05 -13.97 -22.70
C PRO A 323 4.90 -13.11 -23.97
N ASP A 324 3.70 -12.61 -24.24
CA ASP A 324 3.31 -11.75 -25.35
C ASP A 324 3.34 -10.25 -25.01
N ASN A 325 3.76 -9.87 -23.81
CA ASN A 325 3.80 -8.48 -23.37
C ASN A 325 5.23 -8.06 -22.98
N PRO A 326 5.82 -7.05 -23.66
CA PRO A 326 7.18 -6.59 -23.36
C PRO A 326 7.34 -5.99 -21.95
N LEU A 327 6.23 -5.65 -21.28
CA LEU A 327 6.19 -5.16 -19.90
C LEU A 327 6.07 -6.30 -18.87
N GLY A 328 5.98 -7.55 -19.31
CA GLY A 328 5.79 -8.73 -18.42
C GLY A 328 6.72 -8.76 -17.22
N ALA A 329 8.00 -8.41 -17.40
CA ALA A 329 8.98 -8.39 -16.34
C ALA A 329 8.62 -7.46 -15.17
N ILE A 330 7.88 -6.38 -15.41
CA ILE A 330 7.53 -5.36 -14.41
C ILE A 330 6.11 -5.54 -13.85
N HIS A 331 5.36 -6.55 -14.30
CA HIS A 331 4.04 -6.83 -13.77
C HIS A 331 4.12 -7.23 -12.31
N THR A 332 3.17 -6.73 -11.52
CA THR A 332 3.03 -7.00 -10.08
C THR A 332 1.67 -7.59 -9.75
N ALA A 333 0.78 -7.74 -10.73
CA ALA A 333 -0.53 -8.35 -10.56
C ALA A 333 -0.84 -9.37 -11.66
N ALA A 334 -1.65 -10.38 -11.31
CA ALA A 334 -2.02 -11.51 -12.15
C ALA A 334 -2.78 -11.10 -13.42
N TRP A 335 -3.42 -9.93 -13.43
CA TRP A 335 -4.05 -9.33 -14.61
C TRP A 335 -3.08 -8.56 -15.52
N ARG A 336 -1.77 -8.84 -15.40
CA ARG A 336 -0.73 -8.39 -16.34
C ARG A 336 -0.58 -6.86 -16.36
N MET A 337 -0.37 -6.28 -15.18
CA MET A 337 -0.15 -4.84 -14.97
C MET A 337 0.81 -4.61 -13.78
N ARG A 338 1.39 -3.41 -13.69
CA ARG A 338 2.12 -2.88 -12.53
C ARG A 338 1.29 -1.86 -11.72
N PRO A 339 0.39 -2.29 -10.82
CA PRO A 339 -0.29 -1.38 -9.90
C PRO A 339 0.45 -1.15 -8.57
N ASP A 340 1.43 -1.98 -8.22
CA ASP A 340 2.12 -1.94 -6.92
C ASP A 340 3.47 -1.20 -6.98
N TYR A 341 3.72 -0.32 -6.01
CA TYR A 341 4.87 0.57 -6.03
C TYR A 341 5.61 0.63 -4.69
N VAL A 342 6.94 0.69 -4.78
CA VAL A 342 7.85 1.09 -3.70
C VAL A 342 8.75 2.18 -4.29
N LEU A 343 8.54 3.43 -3.87
CA LEU A 343 9.12 4.62 -4.48
C LEU A 343 9.87 5.44 -3.41
N PRO A 344 11.20 5.28 -3.29
CA PRO A 344 11.97 6.03 -2.33
C PRO A 344 12.10 7.50 -2.76
N SER A 345 12.33 8.38 -1.80
CA SER A 345 12.70 9.75 -2.10
C SER A 345 14.06 9.82 -2.81
N GLU A 346 14.20 10.75 -3.74
CA GLU A 346 15.48 11.02 -4.42
C GLU A 346 16.58 11.41 -3.41
N ALA A 347 16.17 12.15 -2.38
CA ALA A 347 17.03 12.57 -1.29
C ALA A 347 17.28 11.42 -0.29
N GLY A 348 18.56 11.22 0.04
CA GLY A 348 18.97 10.41 1.19
C GLY A 348 18.99 8.89 1.00
N TRP A 349 18.66 8.40 -0.19
CA TRP A 349 18.67 6.97 -0.54
C TRP A 349 19.48 6.64 -1.78
N LYS A 350 20.15 5.50 -1.74
CA LYS A 350 20.63 4.76 -2.91
C LYS A 350 19.83 3.46 -2.98
N VAL A 351 19.20 3.19 -4.13
CA VAL A 351 18.61 1.88 -4.38
C VAL A 351 19.75 0.88 -4.63
N VAL A 352 19.79 -0.18 -3.83
CA VAL A 352 20.82 -1.23 -3.88
C VAL A 352 20.34 -2.38 -4.77
N ASP A 353 19.13 -2.84 -4.51
CA ASP A 353 18.48 -3.93 -5.24
C ASP A 353 16.95 -3.80 -5.15
N GLY A 354 16.22 -4.62 -5.88
CA GLY A 354 14.77 -4.65 -5.82
C GLY A 354 14.16 -5.69 -6.74
N GLY A 355 12.98 -6.17 -6.38
CA GLY A 355 12.34 -7.24 -7.13
C GLY A 355 10.84 -7.38 -6.87
N VAL A 356 10.23 -8.24 -7.68
CA VAL A 356 8.87 -8.73 -7.47
C VAL A 356 8.98 -10.20 -7.06
N PHE A 357 8.35 -10.59 -5.96
CA PHE A 357 8.29 -12.00 -5.58
C PHE A 357 7.31 -12.72 -6.51
N TRP A 358 7.83 -13.17 -7.65
CA TRP A 358 7.09 -13.94 -8.65
C TRP A 358 8.00 -15.04 -9.21
N PRO A 359 8.08 -16.19 -8.51
CA PRO A 359 8.79 -17.35 -9.03
C PRO A 359 8.17 -17.86 -10.35
N THR A 360 8.97 -18.50 -11.19
CA THR A 360 8.53 -19.13 -12.44
C THR A 360 7.80 -20.44 -12.17
N PRO A 361 6.94 -20.94 -13.09
CA PRO A 361 6.16 -22.17 -12.89
C PRO A 361 6.95 -23.43 -12.54
N ASP A 362 8.22 -23.50 -12.94
CA ASP A 362 9.14 -24.61 -12.64
C ASP A 362 9.85 -24.47 -11.28
N GLU A 363 9.81 -23.30 -10.65
CA GLU A 363 10.40 -23.09 -9.33
C GLU A 363 9.50 -23.63 -8.21
N PRO A 364 10.07 -24.26 -7.15
CA PRO A 364 9.30 -24.83 -6.05
C PRO A 364 8.39 -23.85 -5.31
N LEU A 365 8.71 -22.55 -5.35
CA LEU A 365 7.95 -21.49 -4.69
C LEU A 365 6.77 -20.98 -5.53
N PHE A 366 6.59 -21.42 -6.79
CA PHE A 366 5.44 -21.04 -7.62
C PHE A 366 4.11 -21.35 -6.96
N ARG A 367 4.03 -22.43 -6.18
CA ARG A 367 2.83 -22.79 -5.42
C ARG A 367 2.31 -21.65 -4.53
N LEU A 368 3.16 -20.72 -4.12
CA LEU A 368 2.79 -19.59 -3.28
C LEU A 368 2.01 -18.53 -4.06
N VAL A 369 2.24 -18.41 -5.37
CA VAL A 369 1.70 -17.33 -6.22
C VAL A 369 0.85 -17.88 -7.38
N LYS A 370 0.43 -19.14 -7.30
CA LYS A 370 -0.29 -19.85 -8.36
C LYS A 370 -1.59 -19.14 -8.76
N ASP A 371 -2.35 -18.69 -7.77
CA ASP A 371 -3.63 -18.02 -7.91
C ASP A 371 -3.95 -17.21 -6.64
N ARG A 372 -5.07 -16.47 -6.66
CA ARG A 372 -5.53 -15.66 -5.53
C ARG A 372 -5.72 -16.46 -4.23
N ASN A 373 -6.22 -17.70 -4.35
CA ASN A 373 -6.45 -18.58 -3.19
C ASN A 373 -5.14 -19.12 -2.61
N ALA A 374 -4.06 -19.15 -3.39
CA ALA A 374 -2.75 -19.54 -2.92
C ALA A 374 -2.12 -18.48 -2.00
N SER A 375 -2.18 -17.19 -2.38
CA SER A 375 -1.80 -16.07 -1.52
C SER A 375 -2.53 -14.79 -1.92
N SER A 376 -2.34 -14.33 -3.15
CA SER A 376 -2.92 -13.10 -3.66
C SER A 376 -2.87 -13.09 -5.19
N ASP A 377 -3.76 -12.32 -5.81
CA ASP A 377 -3.69 -11.96 -7.21
C ASP A 377 -2.64 -10.86 -7.47
N HIS A 378 -2.14 -10.19 -6.44
CA HIS A 378 -0.95 -9.33 -6.48
C HIS A 378 0.33 -10.08 -6.07
N ARG A 379 1.47 -9.42 -6.24
CA ARG A 379 2.81 -9.90 -5.88
C ARG A 379 3.49 -8.91 -4.96
N LEU A 380 4.24 -9.41 -3.99
CA LEU A 380 5.05 -8.58 -3.11
C LEU A 380 6.14 -7.88 -3.92
N VAL A 381 6.19 -6.55 -3.85
CA VAL A 381 7.23 -5.70 -4.45
C VAL A 381 8.12 -5.13 -3.36
N TRP A 382 9.44 -5.16 -3.57
CA TRP A 382 10.39 -4.68 -2.56
C TRP A 382 11.59 -3.95 -3.18
N LEU A 383 12.20 -3.07 -2.39
CA LEU A 383 13.49 -2.45 -2.66
C LEU A 383 14.40 -2.55 -1.45
N ASP A 384 15.69 -2.76 -1.69
CA ASP A 384 16.76 -2.54 -0.74
C ASP A 384 17.32 -1.12 -0.90
N LEU A 385 17.37 -0.38 0.20
CA LEU A 385 17.75 1.02 0.23
C LEU A 385 18.89 1.24 1.21
N ALA A 386 19.99 1.78 0.72
CA ALA A 386 21.10 2.25 1.54
C ALA A 386 20.99 3.76 1.78
N VAL A 387 21.23 4.20 3.01
CA VAL A 387 21.35 5.64 3.30
C VAL A 387 22.58 6.21 2.58
N LYS A 388 22.38 7.33 1.87
CA LYS A 388 23.47 8.14 1.29
C LYS A 388 24.17 8.99 2.34
#